data_AF-O96389-F1
#
_entry.id   AF-O96389-F1
#
_cell.length_a   1.000
_cell.length_b   1.000
_cell.length_c   1.000
_cell.angle_alpha   90.00
_cell.angle_beta   90.00
_cell.angle_gamma   90.00
#
_symmetry.space_group_name_H-M   'P 1'
#
loop_
_entity.id
_entity.type
_entity.pdbx_description
1 polymer ?
#
loop_
_entity_poly.entity_id
_entity_poly.type
_entity_poly.pdbx_seq_one_letter_code
_entity_poly.pdbx_strand_id
1 'polypeptide(L)'
;HVDAAYAGSAFICPEYRYLMKGVEKADSFNFNPHKWMLVNFDCSAMWLKQPRWIVDAFNVDPLYLKHDQQGSAPDYRHWQIP
;
A
#
# COMPACT_ATOMS: atom_id res chain seq x y z
N HIS A 1 2.10 -10.19 6.00
CA HIS A 1 1.31 -8.95 6.07
C HIS A 1 1.37 -8.41 7.49
N VAL A 2 1.58 -7.10 7.66
CA VAL A 2 1.51 -6.39 8.94
C VAL A 2 0.36 -5.39 8.86
N ASP A 3 -0.64 -5.56 9.74
CA ASP A 3 -1.69 -4.57 9.97
C ASP A 3 -1.23 -3.62 11.08
N ALA A 4 -0.99 -2.38 10.70
CA ALA A 4 -0.65 -1.29 11.60
C ALA A 4 -1.68 -0.15 11.48
N ALA A 5 -2.95 -0.45 11.18
CA ALA A 5 -3.97 0.55 10.86
C ALA A 5 -3.98 1.75 11.81
N TYR A 6 -3.93 1.52 13.12
CA TYR A 6 -3.82 2.59 14.13
C TYR A 6 -2.38 2.90 14.52
N ALA A 7 -1.62 1.89 14.98
CA ALA A 7 -0.30 2.08 15.55
C ALA A 7 0.78 2.52 14.53
N GLY A 8 0.55 2.35 13.23
CA GLY A 8 1.49 2.72 12.18
C GLY A 8 1.82 4.22 12.18
N SER A 9 0.86 5.06 12.58
CA SER A 9 1.07 6.50 12.74
C SER A 9 2.14 6.81 13.79
N ALA A 10 2.26 6.00 14.85
CA ALA A 10 3.25 6.20 15.90
C ALA A 10 4.71 6.05 15.39
N PHE A 11 4.92 5.36 14.27
CA PHE A 11 6.25 5.16 13.70
C PHE A 11 6.84 6.42 13.06
N ILE A 12 6.06 7.51 12.96
CA ILE A 12 6.61 8.84 12.66
C ILE A 12 7.62 9.25 13.74
N CYS A 13 7.37 8.92 15.01
CA CYS A 13 8.27 9.22 16.12
C CYS A 13 9.32 8.10 16.27
N PRO A 14 10.63 8.41 16.16
CA PRO A 14 11.69 7.40 16.25
C PRO A 14 11.67 6.55 17.52
N GLU A 15 11.25 7.11 18.65
CA GLU A 15 11.17 6.46 19.96
C GLU A 15 10.15 5.32 20.03
N TYR A 16 9.20 5.22 19.08
CA TYR A 16 8.26 4.10 19.00
C TYR A 16 8.67 3.03 17.98
N ARG A 17 9.73 3.25 17.17
CA ARG A 17 10.12 2.33 16.10
C ARG A 17 10.67 0.99 16.60
N TYR A 18 11.00 0.85 17.88
CA TYR A 18 11.34 -0.46 18.47
C TYR A 18 10.19 -1.47 18.34
N LEU A 19 8.94 -0.99 18.26
CA LEU A 19 7.75 -1.80 18.00
C LEU A 19 7.71 -2.35 16.56
N MET A 20 8.51 -1.80 15.63
CA MET A 20 8.65 -2.30 14.25
C MET A 20 9.63 -3.48 14.14
N LYS A 21 10.19 -3.99 15.24
CA LYS A 21 11.16 -5.09 15.18
C LYS A 21 10.58 -6.29 14.43
N GLY A 22 11.20 -6.68 13.31
CA GLY A 22 10.73 -7.77 12.46
C GLY A 22 9.92 -7.33 11.24
N VAL A 23 9.61 -6.04 11.08
CA VAL A 23 8.84 -5.51 9.93
C VAL A 23 9.54 -5.78 8.59
N GLU A 24 10.87 -5.92 8.59
CA GLU A 24 11.66 -6.27 7.39
C GLU A 24 11.32 -7.64 6.80
N LYS A 25 10.68 -8.51 7.60
CA LYS A 25 10.19 -9.82 7.18
C LYS A 25 8.80 -9.75 6.55
N ALA A 26 8.12 -8.61 6.61
CA ALA A 26 6.78 -8.45 6.08
C ALA A 26 6.78 -8.34 4.55
N ASP A 27 5.88 -9.08 3.91
CA ASP A 27 5.62 -8.98 2.47
C ASP A 27 4.69 -7.82 2.10
N SER A 28 3.96 -7.29 3.09
CA SER A 28 3.11 -6.11 2.95
C SER A 28 2.88 -5.44 4.30
N PHE A 29 2.68 -4.12 4.28
CA PHE A 29 2.45 -3.29 5.46
C PHE A 29 1.31 -2.32 5.17
N ASN A 30 0.35 -2.19 6.07
CA ASN A 30 -0.75 -1.24 5.94
C ASN A 30 -0.86 -0.38 7.19
N PHE A 31 -1.10 0.92 7.02
CA PHE A 31 -1.61 1.76 8.11
C PHE A 31 -2.59 2.80 7.57
N ASN A 32 -3.38 3.40 8.48
CA ASN A 32 -4.41 4.36 8.11
C ASN A 32 -4.03 5.77 8.58
N PRO A 33 -3.54 6.64 7.67
CA PRO A 33 -3.44 8.06 7.96
C PRO A 33 -4.75 8.65 8.48
N HIS A 34 -5.90 8.16 8.00
CA HIS A 34 -7.21 8.62 8.47
C HIS A 34 -7.57 8.26 9.91
N LYS A 35 -6.76 7.43 10.60
CA LYS A 35 -6.98 7.12 12.02
C LYS A 35 -6.29 8.11 12.94
N TRP A 36 -5.00 8.39 12.73
CA TRP A 36 -4.21 9.17 13.71
C TRP A 36 -3.16 10.10 13.09
N MET A 37 -3.28 10.44 11.81
CA MET A 37 -2.42 11.41 11.11
C MET A 37 -3.17 12.66 10.61
N LEU A 38 -4.38 12.91 11.14
CA LEU A 38 -5.20 14.08 10.79
C LEU A 38 -5.58 14.17 9.30
N VAL A 39 -5.61 13.05 8.59
CA VAL A 39 -6.18 12.94 7.23
C VAL A 39 -7.66 12.59 7.36
N ASN A 40 -8.55 13.21 6.59
CA ASN A 40 -9.96 12.82 6.62
C ASN A 40 -10.16 11.42 6.01
N PHE A 41 -11.25 10.76 6.36
CA PHE A 41 -11.63 9.50 5.74
C PHE A 41 -12.05 9.72 4.27
N ASP A 42 -11.67 8.87 3.31
CA ASP A 42 -10.81 7.67 3.41
C ASP A 42 -9.33 7.94 3.08
N CYS A 43 -8.44 7.20 3.76
CA CYS A 43 -6.99 7.19 3.45
C CYS A 43 -6.31 6.00 4.14
N SER A 44 -6.19 4.87 3.46
CA SER A 44 -5.45 3.70 3.93
C SER A 44 -4.29 3.45 2.98
N ALA A 45 -3.07 3.45 3.51
CA ALA A 45 -1.88 3.31 2.70
C ALA A 45 -1.31 1.91 2.86
N MET A 46 -1.06 1.25 1.74
CA MET A 46 -0.53 -0.11 1.68
C MET A 46 0.79 -0.14 0.92
N TRP A 47 1.79 -0.75 1.52
CA TRP A 47 3.08 -1.05 0.89
C TRP A 47 3.17 -2.55 0.62
N LEU A 48 3.75 -2.88 -0.54
CA LEU A 48 4.01 -4.23 -0.98
C LEU A 48 5.51 -4.41 -1.19
N LYS A 49 6.06 -5.53 -0.71
CA LYS A 49 7.46 -5.89 -0.97
C LYS A 49 7.69 -6.25 -2.44
N GLN A 50 6.72 -6.90 -3.08
CA GLN A 50 6.74 -7.27 -4.49
C GLN A 50 5.40 -6.89 -5.14
N PRO A 51 5.33 -5.73 -5.81
CA PRO A 51 4.10 -5.27 -6.46
C PRO A 51 3.52 -6.21 -7.51
N ARG A 52 4.37 -6.97 -8.20
CA ARG A 52 3.96 -7.90 -9.27
C ARG A 52 2.92 -8.91 -8.80
N TRP A 53 2.99 -9.37 -7.56
CA TRP A 53 2.02 -10.33 -7.02
C TRP A 53 0.58 -9.83 -7.08
N ILE A 54 0.37 -8.54 -6.82
CA ILE A 54 -0.95 -7.92 -6.85
C ILE A 54 -1.33 -7.57 -8.29
N VAL A 55 -0.38 -7.03 -9.08
CA VAL A 55 -0.62 -6.73 -10.50
C VAL A 55 -1.03 -7.98 -11.28
N ASP A 56 -0.35 -9.10 -11.08
CA ASP A 56 -0.64 -10.37 -11.75
C ASP A 56 -2.00 -10.94 -11.29
N ALA A 57 -2.35 -10.78 -10.01
CA ALA A 57 -3.60 -11.27 -9.44
C ALA A 57 -4.83 -10.46 -9.90
N PHE A 58 -4.69 -9.14 -10.09
CA PHE A 58 -5.79 -8.24 -10.46
C PHE A 58 -5.63 -7.64 -11.86
N ASN A 59 -4.87 -8.30 -12.74
CA ASN A 59 -4.67 -7.79 -14.09
C ASN A 59 -6.00 -7.77 -14.88
N VAL A 60 -6.39 -6.59 -15.35
CA VAL A 60 -7.54 -6.40 -16.25
C VAL A 60 -7.06 -5.51 -17.41
N ASP A 61 -7.00 -6.07 -18.63
CA ASP A 61 -6.46 -5.37 -19.82
C ASP A 61 -7.50 -5.22 -20.95
N PRO A 62 -8.63 -4.53 -20.71
CA PRO A 62 -9.62 -4.30 -21.75
C PRO A 62 -9.12 -3.21 -22.71
N LEU A 63 -9.50 -3.33 -23.99
CA LEU A 63 -9.03 -2.43 -25.05
C LEU A 63 -9.30 -0.94 -24.73
N TYR A 64 -10.43 -0.64 -24.09
CA TYR A 64 -10.86 0.73 -23.75
C TYR A 64 -10.11 1.37 -22.56
N LEU A 65 -9.26 0.62 -21.85
CA LEU A 65 -8.36 1.16 -20.81
C LEU A 65 -6.90 1.22 -21.26
N LYS A 66 -6.60 0.93 -22.54
CA LYS A 66 -5.24 1.03 -23.08
C LYS A 66 -4.86 2.48 -23.35
N HIS A 67 -3.58 2.78 -23.14
CA HIS A 67 -3.02 4.10 -23.38
C HIS A 67 -1.54 3.99 -23.81
N ASP A 68 -1.03 4.98 -24.53
CA ASP A 68 0.32 4.92 -25.13
C ASP A 68 1.47 4.88 -24.09
N GLN A 69 1.16 5.21 -22.85
CA GLN A 69 2.10 5.23 -21.71
C GLN A 69 2.10 3.93 -20.90
N GLN A 70 1.50 2.85 -21.42
CA GLN A 70 1.44 1.58 -20.70
C GLN A 70 2.87 1.03 -20.51
N GLY A 71 3.22 0.71 -19.27
CA GLY A 71 4.57 0.24 -18.90
C GLY A 71 5.61 1.34 -18.65
N SER A 72 5.31 2.63 -18.91
CA SER A 72 6.22 3.73 -18.52
C SER A 72 6.01 4.19 -17.06
N ALA A 73 4.82 3.95 -16.50
CA ALA A 73 4.49 4.19 -15.11
C ALA A 73 3.61 3.04 -14.54
N PRO A 74 3.58 2.85 -13.21
CA PRO A 74 2.65 1.90 -12.59
C PRO A 74 1.20 2.31 -12.86
N ASP A 75 0.40 1.38 -13.37
CA ASP A 75 -1.05 1.55 -13.43
C ASP A 75 -1.67 1.00 -12.15
N TYR A 76 -2.06 1.91 -11.25
CA TYR A 76 -2.61 1.57 -9.94
C TYR A 76 -3.96 0.84 -10.01
N ARG A 77 -4.63 0.81 -11.17
CA ARG A 77 -5.84 -0.02 -11.34
C ARG A 77 -5.57 -1.50 -11.05
N HIS A 78 -4.35 -1.97 -11.32
CA HIS A 78 -3.93 -3.34 -11.09
C HIS A 78 -3.52 -3.61 -9.63
N TRP A 79 -3.62 -2.61 -8.75
CA TRP A 79 -3.17 -2.70 -7.36
C TRP A 79 -4.34 -2.79 -6.37
N GLN A 80 -5.57 -2.83 -6.88
CA GLN A 80 -6.80 -2.77 -6.08
C GLN A 80 -7.87 -3.68 -6.69
N ILE A 81 -8.88 -4.00 -5.87
CA ILE A 81 -10.09 -4.70 -6.34
C ILE A 81 -10.97 -3.67 -7.08
N PRO A 82 -11.53 -4.00 -8.27
CA PRO A 82 -12.46 -3.12 -8.99
C PRO A 82 -13.76 -2.82 -8.24
#